data_AF-A0A2R4WNG0-F1
#
_entry.id   AF-A0A2R4WNG0-F1
#
_cell.length_a   1.000
_cell.length_b   1.000
_cell.length_c   1.000
_cell.angle_alpha   90.00
_cell.angle_beta   90.00
_cell.angle_gamma   90.00
#
_symmetry.space_group_name_H-M   'P 1'
#
loop_
_entity.id
_entity.type
_entity.pdbx_description
1 polymer ?
#
loop_
_entity_poly.entity_id
_entity_poly.type
_entity_poly.pdbx_seq_one_letter_code
_entity_poly.pdbx_strand_id
1 'polypeptide(L)'
;MSHDLGEPVHWQGRQWAVTAYGIEALDGMYHVPFSEIPGADDGPAPWLEALRRRYGTDRDDLDAALKVARGILSAAAPTVAEG
;
A
#
# COMPACT_ATOMS: atom_id res chain seq x y z
N MET A 1 15.23 -11.78 -10.49
CA MET A 1 15.74 -10.51 -9.95
C MET A 1 14.79 -10.14 -8.84
N SER A 2 15.18 -10.33 -7.58
CA SER A 2 14.37 -9.88 -6.45
C SER A 2 14.62 -8.40 -6.28
N HIS A 3 13.60 -7.56 -6.44
CA HIS A 3 13.71 -6.15 -6.09
C HIS A 3 13.90 -6.03 -4.57
N ASP A 4 14.82 -5.17 -4.16
CA ASP A 4 15.04 -4.82 -2.75
C ASP A 4 13.80 -4.05 -2.28
N LEU A 5 12.93 -4.73 -1.53
CA LEU A 5 11.77 -4.13 -0.89
C LEU A 5 12.22 -3.31 0.32
N GLY A 6 11.52 -2.23 0.63
CA GLY A 6 11.74 -1.53 1.89
C GLY A 6 11.60 -2.46 3.11
N GLU A 7 12.62 -2.52 3.95
CA GLU A 7 12.54 -3.22 5.23
C GLU A 7 12.07 -2.27 6.35
N PRO A 8 11.26 -2.74 7.31
CA PRO A 8 10.61 -4.05 7.36
C PRO A 8 9.46 -4.23 6.36
N VAL A 9 9.32 -5.45 5.83
CA VAL A 9 8.15 -5.88 5.06
C VAL A 9 7.05 -6.30 6.04
N HIS A 10 5.96 -5.54 6.07
CA HIS A 10 4.81 -5.80 6.94
C HIS A 10 3.84 -6.84 6.34
N TRP A 11 3.78 -6.94 5.01
CA TRP A 11 2.96 -7.93 4.31
C TRP A 11 3.49 -8.16 2.90
N GLN A 12 3.31 -9.37 2.38
CA GLN A 12 3.71 -9.70 1.02
C GLN A 12 2.65 -10.62 0.37
N GLY A 13 2.14 -10.18 -0.77
CA GLY A 13 1.22 -10.91 -1.63
C GLY A 13 1.92 -11.54 -2.83
N ARG A 14 1.16 -11.67 -3.93
CA ARG A 14 1.61 -12.25 -5.20
C ARG A 14 2.27 -11.23 -6.12
N GLN A 15 1.79 -10.00 -6.13
CA GLN A 15 2.29 -8.90 -6.96
C GLN A 15 2.71 -7.69 -6.13
N TRP A 16 2.15 -7.54 -4.92
CA TRP A 16 2.35 -6.39 -4.06
C TRP A 16 2.92 -6.78 -2.71
N ALA A 17 3.65 -5.86 -2.09
CA ALA A 17 4.11 -5.94 -0.72
C ALA A 17 3.81 -4.63 0.00
N VAL A 18 3.60 -4.71 1.30
CA VAL A 18 3.53 -3.55 2.19
C VAL A 18 4.82 -3.52 3.00
N THR A 19 5.52 -2.39 2.93
CA THR A 19 6.82 -2.16 3.53
C THR A 19 6.78 -0.95 4.44
N ALA A 20 7.91 -0.61 5.05
CA ALA A 20 8.06 0.64 5.79
C ALA A 20 7.83 1.90 4.93
N TYR A 21 8.00 1.80 3.61
CA TYR A 21 7.74 2.90 2.68
C TYR A 21 6.25 3.07 2.38
N GLY A 22 5.54 1.96 2.18
CA GLY A 22 4.15 1.95 1.77
C GLY A 22 3.81 0.67 1.02
N ILE A 23 3.20 0.78 -0.16
CA ILE A 23 2.90 -0.36 -1.03
C ILE A 23 3.88 -0.40 -2.19
N GLU A 24 4.59 -1.51 -2.36
CA GLU A 24 5.58 -1.71 -3.41
C GLU A 24 5.20 -2.93 -4.25
N ALA A 25 5.31 -2.82 -5.57
CA ALA A 25 5.17 -3.97 -6.46
C ALA A 25 6.41 -4.85 -6.34
N LEU A 26 6.22 -6.17 -6.28
CA LEU A 26 7.31 -7.16 -6.23
C LEU A 26 8.20 -7.15 -7.48
N ASP A 27 7.64 -6.70 -8.59
CA ASP A 27 8.36 -6.51 -9.86
C ASP A 27 9.15 -5.18 -9.88
N GLY A 28 9.04 -4.35 -8.83
CA GLY A 28 9.75 -3.08 -8.69
C GLY A 28 9.30 -1.96 -9.64
N MET A 29 8.29 -2.21 -10.48
CA MET A 29 7.75 -1.21 -11.42
C MET A 29 6.88 -0.14 -10.76
N TYR A 30 6.41 -0.34 -9.52
CA TYR A 30 5.46 0.56 -8.88
C TYR A 30 5.68 0.67 -7.38
N HIS A 31 5.61 1.89 -6.87
CA HIS A 31 5.94 2.25 -5.49
C HIS A 31 4.92 3.31 -5.08
N VAL A 32 4.22 3.09 -3.98
CA VAL A 32 3.22 4.01 -3.44
C VAL A 32 3.59 4.30 -2.00
N PRO A 33 4.03 5.53 -1.68
CA PRO A 33 4.32 5.90 -0.31
C PRO A 33 3.04 5.94 0.52
N PHE A 34 3.16 5.69 1.82
CA PHE A 34 2.04 5.82 2.77
C PHE A 34 1.30 7.17 2.67
N SER A 35 2.00 8.26 2.38
CA SER A 35 1.42 9.60 2.20
C SER A 35 0.46 9.71 1.01
N GLU A 36 0.56 8.83 0.01
CA GLU A 36 -0.33 8.79 -1.15
C GLU A 36 -1.42 7.71 -1.03
N ILE A 37 -1.40 6.92 0.05
CA ILE A 37 -2.43 5.93 0.32
C ILE A 37 -3.62 6.64 0.96
N PRO A 38 -4.77 6.72 0.26
CA PRO A 38 -5.95 7.37 0.83
C PRO A 38 -6.41 6.60 2.06
N GLY A 39 -6.78 7.35 3.10
CA GLY A 39 -7.45 6.81 4.28
C GLY A 39 -8.70 6.03 3.91
N ALA A 40 -9.21 5.23 4.84
CA ALA A 40 -10.43 4.43 4.59
C ALA A 40 -11.64 5.31 4.18
N ASP A 41 -11.67 6.58 4.61
CA ASP A 41 -12.73 7.55 4.35
C ASP A 41 -12.51 8.44 3.10
N ASP A 42 -11.27 8.53 2.58
CA ASP A 42 -10.88 9.54 1.58
C ASP A 42 -11.28 9.17 0.13
N GLY A 43 -11.96 8.03 -0.05
CA GLY A 43 -12.37 7.53 -1.37
C GLY A 43 -11.21 6.91 -2.18
N PRO A 44 -11.51 6.39 -3.38
CA PRO A 44 -10.50 5.77 -4.23
C PRO A 44 -9.63 6.83 -4.91
N ALA A 45 -8.32 6.78 -4.67
CA ALA A 45 -7.36 7.66 -5.33
C ALA A 45 -7.32 7.42 -6.86
N PRO A 46 -7.07 8.46 -7.68
CA PRO A 46 -7.06 8.34 -9.13
C PRO A 46 -5.97 7.38 -9.65
N TRP A 47 -4.83 7.26 -8.95
CA TRP A 47 -3.79 6.29 -9.29
C TRP A 47 -4.25 4.85 -9.06
N LEU A 48 -5.07 4.60 -8.03
CA LEU A 48 -5.62 3.29 -7.73
C LEU A 48 -6.62 2.84 -8.80
N GLU A 49 -7.47 3.75 -9.28
CA GLU A 49 -8.34 3.47 -10.42
C GLU A 49 -7.55 3.16 -11.69
N ALA A 50 -6.49 3.93 -11.97
CA ALA A 50 -5.63 3.70 -13.12
C ALA A 50 -4.94 2.32 -13.05
N LEU A 51 -4.44 1.94 -11.87
CA LEU A 51 -3.85 0.62 -11.63
C LEU A 51 -4.85 -0.51 -11.81
N ARG A 52 -6.06 -0.38 -11.24
CA ARG A 52 -7.14 -1.37 -11.38
C ARG A 52 -7.58 -1.56 -12.84
N ARG A 53 -7.43 -0.53 -13.68
CA ARG A 53 -7.72 -0.57 -15.12
C ARG A 53 -6.54 -1.13 -15.94
N ARG A 54 -5.33 -1.17 -15.39
CA ARG A 54 -4.16 -1.73 -16.08
C ARG A 54 -4.30 -3.25 -16.20
N TYR A 55 -4.08 -3.76 -17.40
CA TYR A 55 -4.08 -5.20 -17.65
C TYR A 55 -2.90 -5.85 -16.90
N GLY A 56 -3.18 -6.92 -16.17
CA GLY A 56 -2.18 -7.67 -15.39
C GLY A 56 -2.11 -7.31 -13.90
N THR A 57 -2.77 -6.25 -13.45
CA THR A 57 -2.83 -5.93 -12.01
C THR A 57 -3.80 -6.88 -11.30
N ASP A 58 -3.28 -7.63 -10.32
CA ASP A 58 -4.12 -8.43 -9.43
C ASP A 58 -4.83 -7.51 -8.44
N ARG A 59 -6.14 -7.33 -8.66
CA ARG A 59 -6.97 -6.41 -7.89
C ARG A 59 -7.17 -6.87 -6.45
N ASP A 60 -7.23 -8.18 -6.24
CA ASP A 60 -7.45 -8.77 -4.92
C ASP A 60 -6.19 -8.60 -4.07
N ASP A 61 -5.03 -8.87 -4.68
CA ASP A 61 -3.72 -8.66 -4.05
C ASP A 61 -3.47 -7.19 -3.70
N LEU A 62 -3.83 -6.26 -4.60
CA LEU A 62 -3.73 -4.82 -4.36
C LEU A 62 -4.68 -4.34 -3.25
N ASP A 63 -5.90 -4.87 -3.20
CA ASP A 63 -6.87 -4.54 -2.14
C ASP A 63 -6.39 -5.03 -0.77
N ALA A 64 -5.82 -6.24 -0.72
CA ALA A 64 -5.19 -6.78 0.49
C ALA A 64 -4.00 -5.90 0.95
N ALA A 65 -3.14 -5.46 0.04
CA ALA A 65 -2.04 -4.54 0.34
C ALA A 65 -2.56 -3.22 0.92
N LEU A 66 -3.58 -2.61 0.29
CA LEU A 66 -4.23 -1.39 0.77
C LEU A 66 -4.83 -1.56 2.16
N LYS A 67 -5.48 -2.68 2.43
CA LYS A 67 -6.09 -2.97 3.73
C LYS A 67 -5.03 -3.02 4.84
N VAL A 68 -3.91 -3.69 4.59
CA VAL A 68 -2.79 -3.75 5.55
C VAL A 68 -2.17 -2.37 5.72
N ALA A 69 -1.87 -1.67 4.62
CA ALA A 69 -1.27 -0.34 4.68
C ALA A 69 -2.14 0.67 5.45
N ARG A 70 -3.46 0.64 5.24
CA ARG A 70 -4.43 1.44 6.01
C ARG A 70 -4.47 1.05 7.49
N GLY A 71 -4.35 -0.24 7.79
CA GLY A 71 -4.23 -0.72 9.17
C GLY A 71 -3.00 -0.14 9.86
N ILE A 72 -1.86 -0.08 9.16
CA ILE A 72 -0.62 0.53 9.66
C ILE A 72 -0.81 2.03 9.85
N LEU A 73 -1.37 2.76 8.88
CA LEU A 73 -1.66 4.19 9.01
C LEU A 73 -2.59 4.49 10.20
N SER A 74 -3.65 3.68 10.37
CA SER A 74 -4.58 3.84 11.47
C SER A 74 -3.96 3.51 12.83
N ALA A 75 -3.03 2.55 12.89
CA ALA A 75 -2.31 2.20 14.11
C ALA A 75 -1.16 3.18 14.42
N ALA A 76 -0.53 3.73 13.37
CA ALA A 76 0.51 4.76 13.43
C ALA A 76 -0.06 6.17 13.64
N ALA A 77 -1.38 6.32 13.69
CA ALA A 77 -2.07 7.46 14.27
C ALA A 77 -2.45 7.18 15.74
N PRO A 78 -1.51 7.03 16.69
CA PRO A 78 -1.87 7.15 18.08
C PRO A 78 -2.19 8.63 18.31
N THR A 79 -3.45 8.91 18.64
CA THR A 79 -3.81 9.85 19.70
C THR A 79 -2.86 11.06 19.83
N VAL A 80 -3.14 12.12 19.07
CA VAL A 80 -2.95 13.47 19.61
C VAL A 80 -4.07 13.72 20.64
N ALA A 81 -4.03 12.98 21.74
CA ALA A 81 -4.65 13.41 22.98
C ALA A 81 -3.51 13.99 23.82
N GLU A 82 -3.07 15.19 23.44
CA GLU A 82 -2.34 16.05 24.35
C GLU A 82 -3.37 16.74 25.25
N GLY A 83 -3.08 16.72 26.56
CA GLY A 83 -3.97 17.15 27.64
C GLY A 83 -3.89 18.62 27.98
#